data_AF-A0A6I0S9G9-F1
#
_entry.id   AF-A0A6I0S9G9-F1
#
_cell.length_a   1.000
_cell.length_b   1.000
_cell.length_c   1.000
_cell.angle_alpha   90.00
_cell.angle_beta   90.00
_cell.angle_gamma   90.00
#
_symmetry.space_group_name_H-M   'P 1'
#
loop_
_entity.id
_entity.type
_entity.pdbx_description
1 polymer ?
#
loop_
_entity_poly.entity_id
_entity_poly.type
_entity_poly.pdbx_seq_one_letter_code
_entity_poly.pdbx_strand_id
1 'polypeptide(L)'
;MKQNVYFVSGIDTDAGKSYATGYLAREWNKNGKRTITQKFIQTGNVGHSEDIDLHRRIMEIPFTQEDQEGLTMPEIFSYPASPHLASRLDHRPIDFDKIKHATEVLSERYDCVLLEGAGGLMVPLTTELLTIEYIAQEKYPLIFVTSGKLGSINHTLLSLEAIQKRDIVLDTVLYNLYPTVEDKTIQDDTMEFIRAWLEKYFPETKFLLVPEIGK
;
A
#
# COMPACT_ATOMS: atom_id res chain seq x y z
N MET A 1 -3.77 -19.75 0.70
CA MET A 1 -4.47 -18.45 0.85
C MET A 1 -5.33 -18.21 -0.39
N LYS A 2 -6.52 -17.60 -0.25
CA LYS A 2 -7.32 -17.23 -1.43
C LYS A 2 -6.55 -16.18 -2.24
N GLN A 3 -6.75 -16.13 -3.55
CA GLN A 3 -6.12 -15.15 -4.43
C GLN A 3 -6.88 -13.82 -4.37
N ASN A 4 -7.00 -13.24 -3.16
CA ASN A 4 -7.78 -12.03 -2.88
C ASN A 4 -7.04 -11.00 -2.01
N VAL A 5 -5.74 -11.20 -1.81
CA VAL A 5 -4.87 -10.28 -1.08
C VAL A 5 -4.05 -9.49 -2.09
N TYR A 6 -4.12 -8.16 -2.00
CA TYR A 6 -3.37 -7.24 -2.85
C TYR A 6 -2.41 -6.46 -1.98
N PHE A 7 -1.13 -6.46 -2.34
CA PHE A 7 -0.16 -5.64 -1.63
C PHE A 7 -0.23 -4.21 -2.14
N VAL A 8 -0.33 -3.21 -1.26
CA VAL A 8 -0.32 -1.80 -1.62
C VAL A 8 1.04 -1.20 -1.25
N SER A 9 1.76 -0.70 -2.26
CA SER A 9 3.02 0.03 -2.09
C SER A 9 3.01 1.29 -2.94
N GLY A 10 4.08 2.08 -2.92
CA GLY A 10 4.15 3.32 -3.68
C GLY A 10 5.56 3.79 -3.97
N ILE A 11 5.65 4.87 -4.74
CA ILE A 11 6.92 5.45 -5.19
C ILE A 11 7.81 5.92 -4.02
N ASP A 12 7.20 6.33 -2.91
CA ASP A 12 7.89 6.70 -1.66
C ASP A 12 6.93 6.69 -0.45
N THR A 13 7.40 7.20 0.69
CA THR A 13 6.62 7.32 1.93
C THR A 13 5.42 8.27 1.74
N ASP A 14 5.61 9.41 1.09
CA ASP A 14 4.64 10.50 0.98
C ASP A 14 3.80 10.46 -0.30
N ALA A 15 3.79 9.34 -1.02
CA ALA A 15 2.97 9.12 -2.20
C ALA A 15 1.44 9.09 -1.88
N GLY A 16 1.07 9.13 -0.60
CA GLY A 16 -0.31 9.06 -0.13
C GLY A 16 -0.90 7.64 -0.18
N LYS A 17 -0.09 6.63 0.10
CA LYS A 17 -0.52 5.21 0.14
C LYS A 17 -1.74 5.01 1.02
N SER A 18 -1.69 5.45 2.27
CA SER A 18 -2.78 5.31 3.25
C SER A 18 -4.08 5.92 2.74
N TYR A 19 -3.98 7.07 2.08
CA TYR A 19 -5.13 7.72 1.45
C TYR A 19 -5.73 6.87 0.31
N ALA A 20 -4.87 6.45 -0.62
CA ALA A 20 -5.25 5.64 -1.77
C ALA A 20 -5.80 4.27 -1.37
N THR A 21 -5.22 3.62 -0.35
CA THR A 21 -5.69 2.35 0.22
C THR A 21 -7.10 2.50 0.79
N GLY A 22 -7.34 3.50 1.64
CA GLY A 22 -8.66 3.78 2.19
C GLY A 22 -9.69 4.09 1.10
N TYR A 23 -9.32 4.90 0.11
CA TYR A 23 -10.19 5.25 -1.00
C TYR A 23 -10.58 4.02 -1.82
N LEU A 24 -9.59 3.22 -2.23
CA LEU A 24 -9.84 2.02 -3.02
C LEU A 24 -10.73 1.03 -2.27
N ALA A 25 -10.49 0.83 -0.98
CA ALA A 25 -11.34 -0.01 -0.14
C ALA A 25 -12.78 0.51 -0.06
N ARG A 26 -12.97 1.83 0.06
CA ARG A 26 -14.31 2.45 0.01
C ARG A 26 -15.01 2.14 -1.31
N GLU A 27 -14.33 2.37 -2.43
CA GLU A 27 -14.92 2.18 -3.75
C GLU A 27 -15.24 0.70 -4.01
N TRP A 28 -14.40 -0.24 -3.57
CA TRP A 28 -14.70 -1.66 -3.66
C TRP A 28 -15.89 -2.07 -2.80
N ASN A 29 -16.01 -1.54 -1.58
CA ASN A 29 -17.17 -1.75 -0.72
C ASN A 29 -18.46 -1.20 -1.36
N LYS A 30 -18.43 0.01 -1.94
CA LYS A 30 -19.56 0.59 -2.67
C LYS A 30 -19.99 -0.26 -3.87
N ASN A 31 -19.05 -0.97 -4.49
CA ASN A 31 -19.30 -1.91 -5.57
C ASN A 31 -19.63 -3.34 -5.08
N GLY A 32 -19.97 -3.51 -3.80
CA GLY A 32 -20.46 -4.77 -3.23
C GLY A 32 -19.38 -5.80 -2.90
N LYS A 33 -18.09 -5.47 -2.99
CA LYS A 33 -16.99 -6.35 -2.56
C LYS A 33 -16.64 -6.05 -1.11
N ARG A 34 -16.83 -7.01 -0.20
CA ARG A 34 -16.45 -6.84 1.21
C ARG A 34 -14.93 -6.74 1.31
N THR A 35 -14.43 -5.54 1.56
CA THR A 35 -13.02 -5.21 1.54
C THR A 35 -12.55 -4.74 2.91
N ILE A 36 -11.42 -5.29 3.37
CA ILE A 36 -10.73 -4.86 4.58
C ILE A 36 -9.32 -4.38 4.24
N THR A 37 -8.79 -3.47 5.05
CA THR A 37 -7.42 -2.98 4.95
C THR A 37 -6.60 -3.49 6.12
N GLN A 38 -5.34 -3.86 5.87
CA GLN A 38 -4.36 -4.30 6.86
C GLN A 38 -3.07 -3.51 6.65
N LYS A 39 -2.58 -2.84 7.69
CA LYS A 39 -1.24 -2.25 7.74
C LYS A 39 -0.31 -3.29 8.34
N PHE A 40 0.46 -3.96 7.50
CA PHE A 40 1.24 -5.13 7.95
C PHE A 40 2.29 -4.76 9.01
N ILE A 41 2.88 -3.56 8.91
CA ILE A 41 3.86 -2.99 9.83
C ILE A 41 3.60 -1.48 9.93
N GLN A 42 3.34 -1.00 11.14
CA GLN A 42 3.29 0.42 11.51
C GLN A 42 4.57 0.79 12.26
N THR A 43 5.10 1.98 12.01
CA THR A 43 6.25 2.55 12.73
C THR A 43 5.89 3.95 13.19
N GLY A 44 6.36 4.37 14.38
CA GLY A 44 6.07 5.70 14.93
C GLY A 44 4.83 5.77 15.83
N ASN A 45 4.24 4.63 16.21
CA ASN A 45 3.03 4.59 17.03
C ASN A 45 3.16 3.57 18.18
N VAL A 46 2.26 3.65 19.16
CA VAL A 46 2.16 2.71 20.27
C VAL A 46 0.71 2.25 20.40
N GLY A 47 0.47 0.95 20.24
CA GLY A 47 -0.83 0.31 20.46
C GLY A 47 -1.94 0.63 19.44
N HIS A 48 -1.70 1.53 18.49
CA HIS A 48 -2.65 1.90 17.42
C HIS A 48 -1.90 2.20 16.12
N SER A 49 -2.59 2.16 14.99
CA SER A 49 -2.07 2.54 13.68
C SER A 49 -2.86 3.71 13.12
N GLU A 50 -2.19 4.86 12.99
CA GLU A 50 -2.79 6.05 12.37
C GLU A 50 -3.21 5.81 10.91
N ASP A 51 -2.52 4.90 10.21
CA ASP A 51 -2.86 4.49 8.84
C ASP A 51 -4.20 3.73 8.83
N ILE A 52 -4.42 2.80 9.78
CA ILE A 52 -5.72 2.14 9.94
C ILE A 52 -6.81 3.14 10.33
N ASP A 53 -6.53 4.07 11.22
CA ASP A 53 -7.48 5.14 11.59
C ASP A 53 -7.91 5.96 10.37
N LEU A 54 -6.94 6.31 9.51
CA LEU A 54 -7.19 7.00 8.25
C LEU A 54 -7.98 6.13 7.27
N HIS A 55 -7.66 4.84 7.16
CA HIS A 55 -8.42 3.91 6.32
C HIS A 55 -9.88 3.86 6.73
N ARG A 56 -10.19 3.67 8.02
CA ARG A 56 -11.57 3.60 8.52
C ARG A 56 -12.32 4.90 8.26
N ARG A 57 -11.67 6.04 8.47
CA ARG A 57 -12.23 7.36 8.16
C ARG A 57 -12.58 7.50 6.68
N ILE A 58 -11.65 7.20 5.78
CA ILE A 58 -11.88 7.32 4.33
C ILE A 58 -12.90 6.30 3.84
N MET A 59 -12.88 5.08 4.40
CA MET A 59 -13.86 4.04 4.10
C MET A 59 -15.27 4.37 4.60
N GLU A 60 -15.41 5.39 5.46
CA GLU A 60 -16.67 5.80 6.09
C GLU A 60 -17.30 4.66 6.93
N ILE A 61 -16.46 3.88 7.62
CA ILE A 61 -16.90 2.79 8.50
C ILE A 61 -16.33 2.97 9.92
N PRO A 62 -17.01 2.46 10.96
CA PRO A 62 -16.44 2.41 12.30
C PRO A 62 -15.27 1.41 12.35
N PHE A 63 -14.53 1.43 13.47
CA PHE A 63 -13.60 0.36 13.79
C PHE A 63 -14.31 -1.00 13.82
N THR A 64 -13.66 -1.98 13.22
CA THR A 64 -14.14 -3.34 13.04
C THR A 64 -13.73 -4.23 14.22
N GLN A 65 -14.30 -5.44 14.30
CA GLN A 65 -13.86 -6.42 15.28
C GLN A 65 -12.41 -6.85 15.00
N GLU A 66 -12.03 -6.94 13.73
CA GLU A 66 -10.68 -7.25 13.27
C GLU A 66 -9.64 -6.23 13.74
N ASP A 67 -10.03 -4.94 13.85
CA ASP A 67 -9.17 -3.90 14.41
C ASP A 67 -8.93 -4.14 15.91
N GLN A 68 -9.97 -4.54 16.65
CA GLN A 68 -9.88 -4.85 18.09
C GLN A 68 -9.08 -6.13 18.36
N GLU A 69 -9.18 -7.12 17.46
CA GLU A 69 -8.40 -8.37 17.48
C GLU A 69 -6.92 -8.14 17.10
N GLY A 70 -6.57 -6.94 16.59
CA GLY A 70 -5.22 -6.61 16.14
C GLY A 70 -4.83 -7.24 14.80
N LEU A 71 -5.79 -7.76 14.03
CA LEU A 71 -5.53 -8.40 12.74
C LEU A 71 -5.15 -7.39 11.66
N THR A 72 -5.69 -6.16 11.74
CA THR A 72 -5.45 -5.12 10.74
C THR A 72 -4.15 -4.35 10.96
N MET A 73 -3.51 -4.51 12.12
CA MET A 73 -2.26 -3.85 12.50
C MET A 73 -1.39 -4.77 13.37
N PRO A 74 -0.97 -5.94 12.84
CA PRO A 74 -0.34 -6.99 13.65
C PRO A 74 1.01 -6.55 14.22
N GLU A 75 1.78 -5.71 13.52
CA GLU A 75 3.10 -5.26 13.95
C GLU A 75 3.14 -3.72 14.09
N ILE A 76 3.37 -3.22 15.29
CA ILE A 76 3.48 -1.78 15.59
C ILE A 76 4.79 -1.52 16.33
N PHE A 77 5.60 -0.61 15.81
CA PHE A 77 6.87 -0.19 16.39
C PHE A 77 6.85 1.28 16.77
N SER A 78 7.54 1.62 17.87
CA SER A 78 7.43 2.93 18.52
C SER A 78 8.16 4.04 17.77
N TYR A 79 9.27 3.72 17.10
CA TYR A 79 10.14 4.71 16.49
C TYR A 79 9.76 4.98 15.02
N PRO A 80 9.62 6.25 14.58
CA PRO A 80 9.24 6.59 13.21
C PRO A 80 10.43 6.45 12.25
N ALA A 81 10.74 5.22 11.86
CA ALA A 81 11.80 4.89 10.90
C ALA A 81 11.41 3.70 10.03
N SER A 82 12.26 3.33 9.07
CA SER A 82 12.09 2.08 8.31
C SER A 82 11.92 0.87 9.26
N PRO A 83 11.11 -0.15 8.89
CA PRO A 83 10.82 -1.30 9.76
C PRO A 83 12.05 -1.99 10.36
N HIS A 84 13.13 -2.18 9.59
CA HIS A 84 14.36 -2.81 10.11
C HIS A 84 15.00 -2.01 11.26
N LEU A 85 14.91 -0.68 11.23
CA LEU A 85 15.50 0.19 12.24
C LEU A 85 14.58 0.26 13.46
N ALA A 86 13.27 0.39 13.23
CA ALA A 86 12.27 0.46 14.29
C ALA A 86 12.26 -0.83 15.13
N SER A 87 12.27 -2.01 14.48
CA SER A 87 12.38 -3.31 15.16
C SER A 87 13.66 -3.45 15.98
N ARG A 88 14.80 -2.96 15.47
CA ARG A 88 16.07 -2.95 16.20
C ARG A 88 16.03 -2.05 17.43
N LEU A 89 15.47 -0.85 17.32
CA LEU A 89 15.38 0.11 18.43
C LEU A 89 14.40 -0.34 19.51
N ASP A 90 13.31 -1.00 19.12
CA ASP A 90 12.35 -1.60 20.06
C ASP A 90 12.84 -2.94 20.65
N HIS A 91 14.03 -3.42 20.25
CA HIS A 91 14.58 -4.72 20.60
C HIS A 91 13.62 -5.88 20.35
N ARG A 92 12.83 -5.78 19.29
CA ARG A 92 11.75 -6.70 18.95
C ARG A 92 11.79 -7.03 17.47
N PRO A 93 12.15 -8.25 17.06
CA PRO A 93 12.13 -8.61 15.64
C PRO A 93 10.70 -8.55 15.09
N ILE A 94 10.60 -8.31 13.78
CA ILE A 94 9.32 -8.37 13.07
C ILE A 94 8.83 -9.82 13.05
N ASP A 95 7.62 -10.05 13.51
CA ASP A 95 6.98 -11.36 13.49
C ASP A 95 6.18 -11.55 12.17
N PHE A 96 6.85 -12.12 11.17
CA PHE A 96 6.24 -12.37 9.86
C PHE A 96 5.15 -13.45 9.92
N ASP A 97 5.25 -14.41 10.83
CA ASP A 97 4.23 -15.45 11.00
C ASP A 97 2.94 -14.85 11.56
N LYS A 98 3.05 -13.89 12.49
CA LYS A 98 1.90 -13.12 12.98
C LYS A 98 1.24 -12.29 11.88
N ILE A 99 2.03 -11.61 11.04
CA ILE A 99 1.52 -10.87 9.89
C ILE A 99 0.74 -11.82 8.97
N LYS A 100 1.37 -12.94 8.59
CA LYS A 100 0.78 -13.94 7.70
C LYS A 100 -0.51 -14.52 8.26
N HIS A 101 -0.51 -14.92 9.54
CA HIS A 101 -1.71 -15.44 10.19
C HIS A 101 -2.86 -14.42 10.16
N ALA A 102 -2.57 -13.16 10.48
CA ALA A 102 -3.57 -12.10 10.42
C ALA A 102 -4.11 -11.92 9.00
N THR A 103 -3.23 -11.91 7.98
CA THR A 103 -3.64 -11.81 6.57
C THR A 103 -4.49 -13.01 6.13
N GLU A 104 -4.16 -14.23 6.56
CA GLU A 104 -4.93 -15.44 6.25
C GLU A 104 -6.36 -15.37 6.83
N VAL A 105 -6.49 -14.99 8.11
CA VAL A 105 -7.79 -14.82 8.76
C VAL A 105 -8.62 -13.76 8.04
N LEU A 106 -8.03 -12.62 7.68
CA LEU A 106 -8.72 -11.57 6.93
C LEU A 106 -9.12 -12.05 5.53
N SER A 107 -8.26 -12.78 4.83
CA SER A 107 -8.52 -13.37 3.50
C SER A 107 -9.68 -14.36 3.53
N GLU A 108 -9.88 -15.08 4.63
CA GLU A 108 -11.01 -15.98 4.82
C GLU A 108 -12.34 -15.23 5.01
N ARG A 109 -12.33 -14.15 5.81
CA ARG A 109 -13.52 -13.38 6.20
C ARG A 109 -14.01 -12.41 5.10
N TYR A 110 -13.09 -11.86 4.32
CA TYR A 110 -13.37 -10.81 3.34
C TYR A 110 -13.21 -11.28 1.89
N ASP A 111 -13.83 -10.55 0.97
CA ASP A 111 -13.75 -10.82 -0.46
C ASP A 111 -12.44 -10.25 -1.03
N CYS A 112 -11.90 -9.18 -0.44
CA CYS A 112 -10.63 -8.56 -0.78
C CYS A 112 -9.90 -8.05 0.48
N VAL A 113 -8.58 -8.23 0.52
CA VAL A 113 -7.70 -7.65 1.55
C VAL A 113 -6.69 -6.73 0.87
N LEU A 114 -6.66 -5.46 1.27
CA LEU A 114 -5.60 -4.53 0.89
C LEU A 114 -4.52 -4.53 1.98
N LEU A 115 -3.39 -5.17 1.69
CA LEU A 115 -2.24 -5.28 2.57
C LEU A 115 -1.27 -4.11 2.30
N GLU A 116 -1.36 -3.06 3.10
CA GLU A 116 -0.55 -1.87 2.93
C GLU A 116 0.86 -2.03 3.51
N GLY A 117 1.86 -1.68 2.69
CA GLY A 117 3.27 -1.61 3.05
C GLY A 117 3.70 -0.37 3.84
N ALA A 118 4.95 -0.35 4.28
CA ALA A 118 5.58 0.77 4.97
C ALA A 118 6.66 1.38 4.07
N GLY A 119 6.54 2.67 3.74
CA GLY A 119 7.43 3.36 2.81
C GLY A 119 7.31 2.86 1.35
N GLY A 120 8.42 2.76 0.63
CA GLY A 120 8.48 2.32 -0.77
C GLY A 120 8.93 0.85 -0.96
N LEU A 121 9.00 0.41 -2.22
CA LEU A 121 9.33 -0.98 -2.58
C LEU A 121 10.68 -1.48 -2.06
N MET A 122 11.71 -0.62 -2.05
CA MET A 122 13.06 -1.00 -1.63
C MET A 122 13.31 -0.76 -0.13
N VAL A 123 12.27 -0.47 0.65
CA VAL A 123 12.43 -0.27 2.10
C VAL A 123 12.77 -1.62 2.76
N PRO A 124 13.78 -1.65 3.64
CA PRO A 124 14.16 -2.86 4.35
C PRO A 124 13.16 -3.21 5.46
N LEU A 125 12.68 -4.45 5.42
CA LEU A 125 11.96 -5.08 6.52
C LEU A 125 12.95 -5.63 7.53
N THR A 126 13.98 -6.31 7.04
CA THR A 126 15.17 -6.72 7.81
C THR A 126 16.43 -6.26 7.07
N THR A 127 17.62 -6.60 7.59
CA THR A 127 18.89 -6.39 6.88
C THR A 127 19.07 -7.26 5.63
N GLU A 128 18.19 -8.27 5.45
CA GLU A 128 18.30 -9.31 4.43
C GLU A 128 17.05 -9.43 3.56
N LEU A 129 15.99 -8.67 3.88
CA LEU A 129 14.70 -8.72 3.21
C LEU A 129 14.16 -7.31 2.97
N LEU A 130 13.96 -6.97 1.70
CA LEU A 130 13.27 -5.76 1.26
C LEU A 130 11.77 -6.01 1.05
N THR A 131 10.95 -4.97 1.15
CA THR A 131 9.50 -5.05 0.90
C THR A 131 9.19 -5.69 -0.46
N ILE A 132 9.90 -5.31 -1.53
CA ILE A 132 9.68 -5.87 -2.87
C ILE A 132 10.01 -7.37 -2.97
N GLU A 133 10.94 -7.85 -2.16
CA GLU A 133 11.30 -9.27 -2.10
C GLU A 133 10.24 -10.07 -1.35
N TYR A 134 9.69 -9.50 -0.27
CA TYR A 134 8.54 -10.07 0.43
C TYR A 134 7.33 -10.21 -0.51
N ILE A 135 7.02 -9.17 -1.29
CA ILE A 135 5.92 -9.21 -2.29
C ILE A 135 6.13 -10.34 -3.29
N ALA A 136 7.35 -10.47 -3.82
CA ALA A 136 7.69 -11.51 -4.79
C ALA A 136 7.62 -12.93 -4.18
N GLN A 137 8.11 -13.12 -2.95
CA GLN A 137 8.10 -14.40 -2.25
C GLN A 137 6.67 -14.89 -1.98
N GLU A 138 5.81 -14.00 -1.50
CA GLU A 138 4.40 -14.30 -1.19
C GLU A 138 3.50 -14.27 -2.43
N LYS A 139 4.02 -13.82 -3.58
CA LYS A 139 3.33 -13.73 -4.87
C LYS A 139 2.06 -12.86 -4.81
N TYR A 140 2.10 -11.79 -4.02
CA TYR A 140 0.97 -10.86 -3.97
C TYR A 140 0.90 -10.04 -5.26
N PRO A 141 -0.27 -9.93 -5.90
CA PRO A 141 -0.49 -8.90 -6.90
C PRO A 141 -0.29 -7.52 -6.26
N LEU A 142 0.44 -6.65 -6.96
CA LEU A 142 0.80 -5.32 -6.49
C LEU A 142 -0.19 -4.27 -7.00
N ILE A 143 -0.67 -3.45 -6.06
CA ILE A 143 -1.30 -2.16 -6.33
C ILE A 143 -0.26 -1.09 -5.99
N PHE A 144 0.10 -0.30 -6.99
CA PHE A 144 1.21 0.65 -6.89
C PHE A 144 0.72 2.09 -6.94
N VAL A 145 0.99 2.84 -5.87
CA VAL A 145 0.59 4.23 -5.71
C VAL A 145 1.67 5.16 -6.25
N THR A 146 1.31 6.00 -7.20
CA THR A 146 2.13 7.10 -7.72
C THR A 146 1.38 8.43 -7.56
N SER A 147 2.01 9.55 -7.88
CA SER A 147 1.43 10.89 -7.78
C SER A 147 1.97 11.84 -8.83
N GLY A 148 1.38 13.02 -8.97
CA GLY A 148 1.77 14.03 -9.96
C GLY A 148 2.80 15.07 -9.52
N LYS A 149 3.61 14.78 -8.49
CA LYS A 149 4.67 15.70 -8.06
C LYS A 149 5.89 15.61 -8.99
N LEU A 150 6.70 16.68 -9.02
CA LEU A 150 7.96 16.68 -9.74
C LEU A 150 8.85 15.52 -9.28
N GLY A 151 9.41 14.78 -10.25
CA GLY A 151 10.23 13.58 -9.99
C GLY A 151 9.45 12.26 -9.98
N SER A 152 8.11 12.29 -9.92
CA SER A 152 7.29 11.07 -9.88
C SER A 152 7.46 10.18 -11.10
N ILE A 153 7.69 10.73 -12.30
CA ILE A 153 7.98 9.93 -13.50
C ILE A 153 9.19 9.02 -13.24
N ASN A 154 10.31 9.59 -12.79
CA ASN A 154 11.52 8.83 -12.50
C ASN A 154 11.28 7.74 -11.45
N HIS A 155 10.67 8.11 -10.32
CA HIS A 155 10.41 7.14 -9.25
C HIS A 155 9.45 6.03 -9.68
N THR A 156 8.45 6.36 -10.49
CA THR A 156 7.52 5.38 -11.06
C THR A 156 8.26 4.43 -11.99
N LEU A 157 9.01 4.94 -12.96
CA LEU A 157 9.71 4.08 -13.94
C LEU A 157 10.75 3.17 -13.27
N LEU A 158 11.56 3.69 -12.35
CA LEU A 158 12.51 2.86 -11.59
C LEU A 158 11.81 1.77 -10.77
N SER A 159 10.64 2.09 -10.22
CA SER A 159 9.81 1.11 -9.51
C SER A 159 9.26 0.05 -10.45
N LEU A 160 8.76 0.44 -11.63
CA LEU A 160 8.26 -0.47 -12.66
C LEU A 160 9.36 -1.42 -13.15
N GLU A 161 10.58 -0.94 -13.36
CA GLU A 161 11.73 -1.80 -13.69
C GLU A 161 12.02 -2.82 -12.57
N ALA A 162 11.99 -2.37 -11.31
CA ALA A 162 12.23 -3.25 -10.17
C ALA A 162 11.14 -4.31 -9.97
N ILE A 163 9.88 -3.96 -10.25
CA ILE A 163 8.70 -4.83 -10.25
C ILE A 163 8.86 -5.89 -11.36
N GLN A 164 9.13 -5.44 -12.59
CA GLN A 164 9.27 -6.33 -13.74
C GLN A 164 10.44 -7.30 -13.57
N LYS A 165 11.58 -6.84 -13.04
CA LYS A 165 12.76 -7.69 -12.77
C LYS A 165 12.48 -8.83 -11.79
N ARG A 166 11.42 -8.74 -10.99
CA ARG A 166 11.03 -9.74 -9.98
C ARG A 166 9.76 -10.51 -10.36
N ASP A 167 9.29 -10.37 -11.60
CA ASP A 167 8.07 -11.02 -12.10
C ASP A 167 6.85 -10.77 -11.20
N ILE A 168 6.78 -9.60 -10.56
CA ILE A 168 5.63 -9.22 -9.72
C ILE A 168 4.49 -8.79 -10.64
N VAL A 169 3.31 -9.39 -10.44
CA VAL A 169 2.10 -9.00 -11.13
C VAL A 169 1.68 -7.61 -10.67
N LEU A 170 1.79 -6.61 -11.55
CA LEU A 170 1.29 -5.27 -11.31
C LEU A 170 -0.20 -5.21 -11.69
N ASP A 171 -1.08 -5.38 -10.71
CA ASP A 171 -2.54 -5.40 -10.95
C ASP A 171 -3.07 -4.00 -11.31
N THR A 172 -2.67 -3.00 -10.52
CA THR A 172 -3.20 -1.64 -10.64
C THR A 172 -2.13 -0.60 -10.31
N VAL A 173 -2.08 0.48 -11.10
CA VAL A 173 -1.44 1.75 -10.71
C VAL A 173 -2.52 2.73 -10.27
N LEU A 174 -2.39 3.22 -9.04
CA LEU A 174 -3.22 4.29 -8.47
C LEU A 174 -2.50 5.62 -8.65
N TYR A 175 -3.06 6.50 -9.48
CA TYR A 175 -2.58 7.86 -9.65
C TYR A 175 -3.23 8.77 -8.62
N ASN A 176 -2.47 9.13 -7.58
CA ASN A 176 -2.98 9.84 -6.44
C ASN A 176 -2.90 11.36 -6.61
N LEU A 177 -4.05 12.02 -6.55
CA LEU A 177 -4.19 13.47 -6.61
C LEU A 177 -4.09 14.15 -5.23
N TYR A 178 -3.96 13.37 -4.15
CA TYR A 178 -3.81 13.86 -2.78
C TYR A 178 -2.39 13.57 -2.22
N PRO A 179 -1.68 14.56 -1.65
CA PRO A 179 -2.09 15.95 -1.49
C PRO A 179 -2.09 16.70 -2.83
N THR A 180 -2.95 17.72 -2.90
CA THR A 180 -3.13 18.53 -4.10
C THR A 180 -1.84 19.30 -4.38
N VAL A 181 -1.31 19.13 -5.59
CA VAL A 181 -0.16 19.92 -6.07
C VAL A 181 -0.63 21.23 -6.71
N GLU A 182 0.16 22.29 -6.54
CA GLU A 182 -0.14 23.62 -7.10
C GLU A 182 -0.05 23.63 -8.64
N ASP A 183 0.96 22.97 -9.21
CA ASP A 183 1.16 22.91 -10.65
C ASP A 183 0.40 21.74 -11.29
N LYS A 184 -0.74 22.06 -11.91
CA LYS A 184 -1.56 21.09 -12.64
C LYS A 184 -0.95 20.66 -13.97
N THR A 185 -0.07 21.47 -14.56
CA THR A 185 0.61 21.12 -15.81
C THR A 185 1.50 19.89 -15.62
N ILE A 186 2.32 19.90 -14.58
CA ILE A 186 3.20 18.77 -14.24
C ILE A 186 2.36 17.54 -13.86
N GLN A 187 1.30 17.75 -13.07
CA GLN A 187 0.41 16.69 -12.64
C GLN A 187 -0.27 15.98 -13.82
N ASP A 188 -0.76 16.73 -14.80
CA ASP A 188 -1.53 16.16 -15.89
C ASP A 188 -0.60 15.50 -16.93
N ASP A 189 0.54 16.13 -17.25
CA ASP A 189 1.56 15.53 -18.14
C ASP A 189 2.15 14.24 -17.54
N THR A 190 2.46 14.23 -16.24
CA THR A 190 2.94 13.02 -15.54
C THR A 190 1.93 11.89 -15.61
N MET A 191 0.64 12.20 -15.47
CA MET A 191 -0.44 11.22 -15.56
C MET A 191 -0.51 10.61 -16.96
N GLU A 192 -0.52 11.46 -18.00
CA GLU A 192 -0.56 11.03 -19.40
C GLU A 192 0.65 10.18 -19.76
N PHE A 193 1.85 10.61 -19.36
CA PHE A 193 3.09 9.89 -19.60
C PHE A 193 3.07 8.50 -18.95
N ILE A 194 2.72 8.40 -17.66
CA ILE A 194 2.66 7.11 -16.95
C ILE A 194 1.61 6.20 -17.59
N ARG A 195 0.45 6.73 -17.97
CA ARG A 195 -0.59 5.94 -18.63
C ARG A 195 -0.11 5.36 -19.96
N ALA A 196 0.50 6.17 -20.82
CA ALA A 196 1.06 5.72 -22.08
C ALA A 196 2.19 4.70 -21.90
N TRP A 197 3.00 4.86 -20.84
CA TRP A 197 4.05 3.90 -20.50
C TRP A 197 3.48 2.53 -20.11
N LEU A 198 2.45 2.52 -19.26
CA LEU A 198 1.77 1.28 -18.86
C LEU A 198 1.10 0.60 -20.04
N GLU A 199 0.41 1.35 -20.91
CA GLU A 199 -0.19 0.80 -22.14
C GLU A 199 0.85 0.07 -23.02
N LYS A 200 2.09 0.55 -23.04
CA LYS A 200 3.17 -0.03 -23.85
C LYS A 200 3.85 -1.25 -23.20
N TYR A 201 4.13 -1.20 -21.90
CA TYR A 201 5.00 -2.18 -21.23
C TYR A 201 4.28 -3.06 -20.19
N PHE A 202 3.10 -2.65 -19.73
CA PHE A 202 2.28 -3.33 -18.74
C PHE A 202 0.79 -3.33 -19.16
N PRO A 203 0.44 -3.89 -20.34
CA PRO A 203 -0.88 -3.71 -20.95
C PRO A 203 -2.04 -4.32 -20.15
N GLU A 204 -1.77 -5.22 -19.21
CA GLU A 204 -2.77 -5.84 -18.32
C GLU A 204 -2.99 -5.03 -17.03
N THR A 205 -2.11 -4.07 -16.73
CA THR A 205 -2.20 -3.24 -15.53
C THR A 205 -3.32 -2.23 -15.65
N LYS A 206 -4.19 -2.18 -14.64
CA LYS A 206 -5.25 -1.16 -14.54
C LYS A 206 -4.66 0.18 -14.14
N PHE A 207 -5.25 1.27 -14.60
CA PHE A 207 -4.90 2.62 -14.17
C PHE A 207 -6.14 3.29 -13.56
N LEU A 208 -6.07 3.66 -12.28
CA LEU A 208 -7.17 4.31 -11.58
C LEU A 208 -6.72 5.65 -10.99
N LEU A 209 -7.58 6.66 -11.13
CA LEU A 209 -7.39 7.95 -10.51
C LEU A 209 -7.92 7.92 -9.09
N VAL A 210 -7.13 8.41 -8.13
CA VAL A 210 -7.57 8.64 -6.74
C VAL A 210 -7.81 10.14 -6.57
N PRO A 211 -9.08 10.58 -6.55
CA PRO A 211 -9.42 11.99 -6.43
C PRO A 211 -9.23 12.49 -5.00
N GLU A 212 -9.15 13.81 -4.85
CA GLU A 212 -9.35 14.46 -3.56
C GLU A 212 -10.83 14.33 -3.16
N ILE A 213 -11.08 13.54 -2.14
CA ILE A 213 -12.33 13.45 -1.40
C ILE A 213 -12.36 14.60 -0.38
N GLY A 214 -13.46 15.34 -0.31
CA GLY A 214 -13.65 16.41 0.68
C GLY A 214 -13.46 15.95 2.13
N LYS A 215 -13.01 16.86 2.99
CA LYS A 215 -12.81 16.64 4.43
C LYS A 215 -14.08 16.24 5.15
#